data_AF-A0A4Y6IAJ8-F1
#
_entry.id   AF-A0A4Y6IAJ8-F1
#
_cell.length_a   1.000
_cell.length_b   1.000
_cell.length_c   1.000
_cell.angle_alpha   90.00
_cell.angle_beta   90.00
_cell.angle_gamma   90.00
#
_symmetry.space_group_name_H-M   'P 1'
#
loop_
_entity.id
_entity.type
_entity.pdbx_description
1 polymer ?
#
loop_
_entity_poly.entity_id
_entity_poly.type
_entity_poly.pdbx_seq_one_letter_code
_entity_poly.pdbx_strand_id
1 'polypeptide(L)'
;MKFKLAWVVATLFVAYVVFVAVVVFMYEPQPQDLDWDDRQLFNQQTIAKLELGQEKQQIITLLGPADISEAKPVTNGSLTVLFYRTQHVSSDGKTSRDECTPLLFLDNKLTAWGNDSYQSFLDSPFALAN
;
A
#
# COMPACT_ATOMS: atom_id res chain seq x y z
N MET A 1 -43.40 26.87 -23.50
CA MET A 1 -42.00 27.00 -23.00
C MET A 1 -41.66 26.00 -21.89
N LYS A 2 -42.52 25.80 -20.88
CA LYS A 2 -42.29 24.90 -19.72
C LYS A 2 -42.05 23.41 -20.07
N PHE A 3 -42.70 22.90 -21.12
CA PHE A 3 -42.55 21.49 -21.54
C PHE A 3 -41.14 21.16 -22.06
N LYS A 4 -40.53 22.07 -22.84
CA LYS A 4 -39.14 21.91 -23.31
C LYS A 4 -38.14 21.91 -22.15
N LEU A 5 -38.37 22.76 -21.15
CA LEU A 5 -37.55 22.81 -19.94
C LEU A 5 -37.63 21.51 -19.14
N ALA A 6 -38.84 20.93 -18.98
CA ALA A 6 -39.02 19.66 -18.28
C ALA A 6 -38.26 18.50 -18.95
N TRP A 7 -38.29 18.42 -20.28
CA TRP A 7 -37.53 17.40 -21.03
C TRP A 7 -36.02 17.58 -20.92
N VAL A 8 -35.53 18.82 -20.92
CA VAL A 8 -34.10 19.11 -20.71
C VAL A 8 -33.68 18.67 -19.30
N VAL A 9 -34.44 19.01 -18.27
CA VAL A 9 -34.16 18.60 -16.89
C VAL A 9 -34.19 17.08 -16.73
N ALA A 10 -35.19 16.40 -17.31
CA ALA A 10 -35.28 14.94 -17.28
C ALA A 10 -34.08 14.28 -17.97
N THR A 11 -33.66 14.81 -19.12
CA THR A 11 -32.48 14.30 -19.85
C THR A 11 -31.21 14.46 -19.04
N LEU A 12 -31.01 15.63 -18.40
CA LEU A 12 -29.85 15.87 -17.53
C LEU A 12 -29.84 14.94 -16.31
N PHE A 13 -31.00 14.69 -15.71
CA PHE A 13 -31.12 13.76 -14.59
C PHE A 13 -30.76 12.32 -15.01
N VAL A 14 -31.29 11.84 -16.13
CA VAL A 14 -30.95 10.51 -16.65
C VAL A 14 -29.47 10.41 -16.98
N ALA A 15 -28.89 11.44 -17.62
CA ALA A 15 -27.46 11.47 -17.91
C ALA A 15 -26.61 11.42 -16.63
N TYR A 16 -27.00 12.14 -15.58
CA TYR A 16 -26.33 12.09 -14.27
C TYR A 16 -26.41 10.70 -13.63
N VAL A 17 -27.58 10.05 -13.64
CA VAL A 17 -27.74 8.69 -13.09
C VAL A 17 -26.89 7.68 -13.84
N VAL A 18 -26.85 7.75 -15.18
CA VAL A 18 -25.99 6.88 -16.00
C VAL A 18 -24.52 7.12 -15.67
N PHE A 19 -24.10 8.39 -15.52
CA PHE A 19 -22.73 8.72 -15.14
C PHE A 19 -22.34 8.13 -13.77
N VAL A 20 -23.20 8.30 -12.75
CA VAL A 20 -22.97 7.73 -11.42
C VAL A 20 -22.88 6.20 -11.47
N ALA A 21 -23.79 5.55 -12.22
CA ALA A 21 -23.74 4.10 -12.39
C ALA A 21 -22.41 3.65 -13.00
N VAL A 22 -21.94 4.33 -14.05
CA VAL A 22 -20.63 4.02 -14.65
C VAL A 22 -19.51 4.16 -13.63
N VAL A 23 -19.49 5.24 -12.84
CA VAL A 23 -18.45 5.43 -11.80
C VAL A 23 -18.49 4.31 -10.77
N VAL A 24 -19.66 3.97 -10.23
CA VAL A 24 -19.81 2.95 -9.19
C VAL A 24 -19.44 1.55 -9.71
N PHE A 25 -19.80 1.22 -10.96
CA PHE A 25 -19.52 -0.11 -11.52
C PHE A 25 -18.08 -0.26 -12.04
N MET A 26 -17.38 0.83 -12.34
CA MET A 26 -16.01 0.80 -12.91
C MET A 26 -14.92 1.13 -11.89
N TYR A 27 -15.26 1.70 -10.72
CA TYR A 27 -14.27 2.07 -9.72
C TYR A 27 -13.90 0.87 -8.83
N GLU A 28 -12.66 0.41 -8.93
CA GLU A 28 -12.07 -0.57 -8.01
C GLU A 28 -11.23 0.17 -6.95
N PRO A 29 -11.61 0.11 -5.66
CA PRO A 29 -10.86 0.79 -4.61
C PRO A 29 -9.45 0.20 -4.50
N GLN A 30 -8.45 1.06 -4.48
CA GLN A 30 -7.07 0.62 -4.28
C GLN A 30 -6.79 0.43 -2.78
N PRO A 31 -5.83 -0.42 -2.38
CA PRO A 31 -5.52 -0.64 -0.96
C PRO A 31 -5.24 0.65 -0.16
N GLN A 32 -4.63 1.66 -0.79
CA GLN A 32 -4.35 2.95 -0.16
C GLN A 32 -5.58 3.85 0.04
N ASP A 33 -6.68 3.56 -0.67
CA ASP A 33 -7.94 4.33 -0.60
C ASP A 33 -8.91 3.73 0.45
N LEU A 34 -8.55 2.58 1.04
CA LEU A 34 -9.32 1.93 2.10
C LEU A 34 -9.23 2.72 3.41
N ASP A 35 -10.28 2.61 4.23
CA ASP A 35 -10.23 3.06 5.62
C ASP A 35 -9.11 2.34 6.38
N TRP A 36 -8.57 2.99 7.40
CA TRP A 36 -7.30 2.58 8.02
C TRP A 36 -7.34 1.17 8.63
N ASP A 37 -8.50 0.75 9.16
CA ASP A 37 -8.73 -0.56 9.77
C ASP A 37 -8.88 -1.66 8.70
N ASP A 38 -9.62 -1.37 7.63
CA ASP A 38 -9.72 -2.26 6.46
C ASP A 38 -8.36 -2.45 5.78
N ARG A 39 -7.61 -1.37 5.56
CA ARG A 39 -6.23 -1.43 5.01
C ARG A 39 -5.31 -2.24 5.90
N GLN A 40 -5.42 -2.09 7.22
CA GLN A 40 -4.62 -2.84 8.18
C GLN A 40 -4.89 -4.35 8.10
N LEU A 41 -6.16 -4.75 8.11
CA LEU A 41 -6.54 -6.17 7.97
C LEU A 41 -6.12 -6.73 6.61
N PHE A 42 -6.31 -5.95 5.53
CA PHE A 42 -5.89 -6.31 4.19
C PHE A 42 -4.37 -6.55 4.12
N ASN A 43 -3.57 -5.64 4.67
CA ASN A 43 -2.12 -5.76 4.73
C ASN A 43 -1.71 -7.03 5.49
N GLN A 44 -2.29 -7.26 6.67
CA GLN A 44 -1.99 -8.42 7.50
C GLN A 44 -2.27 -9.74 6.75
N GLN A 45 -3.45 -9.85 6.12
CA GLN A 45 -3.85 -11.06 5.37
C GLN A 45 -3.02 -11.29 4.11
N THR A 46 -2.60 -10.21 3.47
CA THR A 46 -1.81 -10.27 2.23
C THR A 46 -0.36 -10.60 2.53
N ILE A 47 0.23 -9.98 3.55
CA ILE A 47 1.60 -10.27 4.02
C ILE A 47 1.74 -11.73 4.44
N ALA A 48 0.72 -12.31 5.08
CA ALA A 48 0.71 -13.72 5.49
C ALA A 48 0.79 -14.71 4.31
N LYS A 49 0.58 -14.25 3.07
CA LYS A 49 0.61 -15.06 1.84
C LYS A 49 1.83 -14.77 0.97
N LEU A 50 2.75 -13.90 1.42
CA LEU A 50 3.96 -13.58 0.67
C LEU A 50 4.91 -14.76 0.62
N GLU A 51 5.70 -14.79 -0.44
CA GLU A 51 6.73 -15.80 -0.67
C GLU A 51 8.08 -15.11 -0.87
N LEU A 52 9.13 -15.73 -0.33
CA LEU A 52 10.50 -15.26 -0.53
C LEU A 52 10.85 -15.22 -2.02
N GLY A 53 11.62 -14.23 -2.44
CA GLY A 53 12.04 -14.02 -3.82
C GLY A 53 11.02 -13.27 -4.69
N GLN A 54 9.84 -12.93 -4.16
CA GLN A 54 8.90 -12.05 -4.85
C GLN A 54 9.54 -10.67 -5.13
N GLU A 55 9.16 -10.07 -6.26
CA GLU A 55 9.66 -8.74 -6.64
C GLU A 55 9.03 -7.66 -5.76
N LYS A 56 9.84 -6.72 -5.30
CA LYS A 56 9.39 -5.54 -4.54
C LYS A 56 8.27 -4.81 -5.25
N GLN A 57 8.39 -4.65 -6.57
CA GLN A 57 7.37 -3.96 -7.36
C GLN A 57 6.04 -4.70 -7.38
N GLN A 58 6.04 -6.03 -7.43
CA GLN A 58 4.82 -6.84 -7.37
C GLN A 58 4.14 -6.67 -6.01
N ILE A 59 4.92 -6.64 -4.93
CA ILE A 59 4.40 -6.44 -3.57
C ILE A 59 3.83 -5.03 -3.40
N ILE A 60 4.49 -3.99 -3.93
CA ILE A 60 3.95 -2.62 -3.93
C ILE A 60 2.67 -2.53 -4.75
N THR A 61 2.57 -3.21 -5.89
CA THR A 61 1.33 -3.26 -6.67
C THR A 61 0.19 -3.94 -5.90
N LEU A 62 0.50 -4.94 -5.08
CA LEU A 62 -0.49 -5.70 -4.31
C LEU A 62 -0.93 -4.98 -3.03
N LEU A 63 0.00 -4.40 -2.28
CA LEU A 63 -0.25 -3.76 -0.98
C LEU A 63 -0.45 -2.24 -1.07
N GLY A 64 -0.18 -1.65 -2.22
CA GLY A 64 -0.03 -0.20 -2.37
C GLY A 64 1.32 0.31 -1.83
N PRO A 65 1.49 1.64 -1.73
CA PRO A 65 2.68 2.24 -1.16
C PRO A 65 2.83 1.86 0.33
N ALA A 66 4.08 1.68 0.75
CA ALA A 66 4.43 1.48 2.15
C ALA A 66 4.23 2.77 2.97
N ASP A 67 3.92 2.63 4.25
CA ASP A 67 3.75 3.76 5.17
C ASP A 67 5.11 4.40 5.53
N ILE A 68 6.15 3.57 5.65
CA ILE A 68 7.54 4.00 5.87
C ILE A 68 8.45 3.19 4.95
N SER A 69 9.52 3.80 4.43
CA SER A 69 10.52 3.15 3.60
C SER A 69 11.92 3.59 3.99
N GLU A 70 12.84 2.64 4.11
CA GLU A 70 14.26 2.88 4.38
C GLU A 70 15.12 2.04 3.44
N ALA A 71 16.28 2.54 3.04
CA ALA A 71 17.19 1.81 2.16
C ALA A 71 18.65 2.18 2.44
N LYS A 72 19.56 1.22 2.24
CA LYS A 72 21.00 1.46 2.28
C LYS A 72 21.77 0.55 1.34
N PRO A 73 22.88 1.02 0.74
CA PRO A 73 23.80 0.16 0.03
C PRO A 73 24.56 -0.73 1.02
N VAL A 74 24.77 -1.98 0.65
CA VAL A 74 25.55 -2.99 1.38
C VAL A 74 26.58 -3.61 0.44
N THR A 75 27.58 -4.31 0.97
CA THR A 75 28.67 -4.87 0.16
C THR A 75 28.17 -5.73 -1.02
N ASN A 76 27.06 -6.46 -0.82
CA ASN A 76 26.47 -7.35 -1.81
C ASN A 76 25.14 -6.81 -2.37
N GLY A 77 25.05 -5.51 -2.65
CA GLY A 77 23.91 -4.91 -3.33
C GLY A 77 23.23 -3.80 -2.51
N SER A 78 21.90 -3.80 -2.53
CA SER A 78 21.08 -2.78 -1.87
C SER A 78 20.02 -3.42 -0.98
N LEU A 79 20.00 -3.01 0.29
CA LEU A 79 18.92 -3.37 1.19
C LEU A 79 17.86 -2.29 1.19
N THR A 80 16.60 -2.70 1.14
CA THR A 80 15.43 -1.84 1.34
C THR A 80 14.50 -2.50 2.35
N VAL A 81 13.94 -1.73 3.28
CA VAL A 81 12.87 -2.17 4.16
C VAL A 81 11.63 -1.31 3.90
N LEU A 82 10.52 -1.97 3.62
CA LEU A 82 9.21 -1.36 3.50
C LEU A 82 8.39 -1.72 4.74
N PHE A 83 7.74 -0.73 5.35
CA PHE A 83 6.88 -0.94 6.51
C PHE A 83 5.42 -0.73 6.10
N TYR A 84 4.60 -1.74 6.33
CA TYR A 84 3.15 -1.68 6.12
C TYR A 84 2.45 -1.79 7.47
N ARG A 85 1.49 -0.91 7.74
CA ARG A 85 0.67 -0.98 8.95
C ARG A 85 -0.13 -2.28 8.97
N THR A 86 0.02 -3.06 10.04
CA THR A 86 -0.63 -4.37 10.23
C THR A 86 -1.30 -4.52 11.59
N GLN A 87 -1.11 -3.56 12.49
CA GLN A 87 -1.69 -3.57 13.82
C GLN A 87 -1.89 -2.14 14.34
N HIS A 88 -2.81 -2.01 15.29
CA HIS A 88 -3.09 -0.77 15.97
C HIS A 88 -2.42 -0.77 17.34
N VAL A 89 -1.60 0.25 17.63
CA VAL A 89 -1.01 0.47 18.96
C VAL A 89 -1.58 1.74 19.59
N SER A 90 -1.73 2.82 18.81
CA SER A 90 -2.25 4.09 19.33
C SER A 90 -3.09 4.87 18.32
N SER A 91 -3.98 5.73 18.83
CA SER A 91 -4.91 6.55 18.04
C SER A 91 -4.48 8.03 17.99
N ASP A 92 -3.20 8.31 17.76
CA ASP A 92 -2.64 9.68 17.71
C ASP A 92 -2.65 10.30 16.29
N GLY A 93 -3.20 9.57 15.31
CA GLY A 93 -3.27 9.98 13.91
C GLY A 93 -1.96 9.87 13.15
N LYS A 94 -0.94 9.22 13.72
CA LYS A 94 0.34 8.93 13.06
C LYS A 94 0.51 7.41 12.94
N THR A 95 1.31 7.00 11.96
CA THR A 95 1.75 5.60 11.84
C THR A 95 3.18 5.51 12.31
N SER A 96 3.42 4.69 13.33
CA SER A 96 4.76 4.41 13.86
C SER A 96 5.24 3.00 13.48
N ARG A 97 6.55 2.75 13.60
CA ARG A 97 7.15 1.48 13.15
C ARG A 97 6.63 0.26 13.93
N ASP A 98 6.27 0.43 15.20
CA ASP A 98 5.71 -0.60 16.08
C ASP A 98 4.26 -0.99 15.72
N GLU A 99 3.62 -0.23 14.84
CA GLU A 99 2.32 -0.55 14.23
C GLU A 99 2.45 -1.29 12.89
N CYS A 100 3.69 -1.52 12.43
CA CYS A 100 3.98 -2.02 11.10
C CYS A 100 4.67 -3.39 11.11
N THR A 101 4.44 -4.16 10.04
CA THR A 101 5.30 -5.30 9.69
C THR A 101 6.34 -4.84 8.67
N PRO A 102 7.65 -4.99 8.96
CA PRO A 102 8.70 -4.69 8.00
C PRO A 102 8.85 -5.84 6.99
N LEU A 103 9.10 -5.48 5.73
CA LEU A 103 9.43 -6.38 4.62
C LEU A 103 10.83 -5.99 4.14
N LEU A 104 11.78 -6.90 4.29
CA LEU A 104 13.17 -6.72 3.90
C LEU A 104 13.40 -7.23 2.47
N PHE A 105 14.06 -6.39 1.67
CA PHE A 105 14.43 -6.68 0.30
C PHE A 105 15.93 -6.57 0.13
N LEU A 106 16.53 -7.52 -0.59
CA LEU A 106 17.87 -7.43 -1.15
C LEU A 106 17.75 -7.38 -2.66
N ASP A 107 18.28 -6.32 -3.29
CA ASP A 107 18.22 -6.13 -4.75
C ASP A 107 16.83 -6.35 -5.34
N ASN A 108 15.84 -5.71 -4.69
CA ASN A 108 14.41 -5.77 -5.03
C ASN A 108 13.73 -7.14 -4.85
N LYS A 109 14.38 -8.12 -4.22
CA LYS A 109 13.79 -9.43 -3.91
C LYS A 109 13.44 -9.52 -2.44
N LEU A 110 12.22 -9.98 -2.11
CA LEU A 110 11.80 -10.20 -0.73
C LEU A 110 12.68 -11.29 -0.09
N THR A 111 13.42 -10.96 0.95
CA THR A 111 14.34 -11.88 1.64
C THR A 111 13.90 -12.23 3.05
N ALA A 112 13.12 -11.38 3.70
CA ALA A 112 12.51 -11.65 5.01
C ALA A 112 11.36 -10.66 5.28
N TRP A 113 10.53 -10.97 6.27
CA TRP A 113 9.56 -10.01 6.83
C TRP A 113 9.34 -10.31 8.32
N GLY A 114 8.81 -9.32 9.05
CA GLY A 114 8.62 -9.39 10.51
C GLY A 114 9.78 -8.78 11.30
N ASN A 115 9.63 -8.64 12.61
CA ASN A 115 10.49 -7.78 13.44
C ASN A 115 12.01 -8.04 13.28
N ASP A 116 12.41 -9.31 13.14
CA ASP A 116 13.81 -9.71 12.95
C ASP A 116 14.42 -9.23 11.62
N SER A 117 13.58 -8.96 10.62
CA SER A 117 14.03 -8.46 9.31
C SER A 117 14.54 -7.02 9.41
N TYR A 118 13.96 -6.20 10.30
CA TYR A 118 14.46 -4.85 10.54
C TYR A 118 15.76 -4.85 11.34
N GLN A 119 15.90 -5.76 12.30
CA GLN A 119 17.18 -5.93 13.01
C GLN A 119 18.30 -6.33 12.02
N SER A 120 18.00 -7.28 11.13
CA SER A 120 18.92 -7.68 10.05
C SER A 120 19.30 -6.51 9.14
N PHE A 121 18.35 -5.61 8.85
CA PHE A 121 18.63 -4.38 8.14
C PHE A 121 19.62 -3.51 8.92
N LEU A 122 19.37 -3.22 10.19
CA LEU A 122 20.24 -2.35 11.00
C LEU A 122 21.67 -2.90 11.11
N ASP A 123 21.81 -4.20 11.35
CA ASP A 123 23.11 -4.87 11.57
C ASP A 123 23.96 -5.01 10.31
N SER A 124 23.33 -4.89 9.12
CA SER A 124 24.05 -5.01 7.85
C SER A 124 25.03 -3.85 7.64
N PRO A 125 26.32 -4.11 7.32
CA PRO A 125 27.31 -3.06 7.16
C PRO A 125 27.00 -2.20 5.94
N PHE A 126 27.12 -0.88 6.10
CA PHE A 126 27.00 0.07 5.00
C PHE A 126 28.16 -0.12 4.02
N ALA A 127 27.89 -0.15 2.71
CA ALA A 127 28.95 -0.11 1.71
C ALA A 127 29.60 1.28 1.71
N LEU A 128 30.82 1.38 2.26
CA LEU A 128 31.62 2.58 2.13
C LEU A 128 32.02 2.74 0.66
N ALA A 129 31.74 3.90 0.07
CA ALA A 129 32.27 4.23 -1.24
C ALA A 129 33.81 4.28 -1.15
N ASN A 130 34.49 3.50 -1.98
CA ASN A 130 35.91 3.68 -2.25
C ASN A 130 36.12 4.87 -3.18
#